data_AF-A0A3B0U3J8-F1
#
_entry.id   AF-A0A3B0U3J8-F1
#
_cell.length_a   1.000
_cell.length_b   1.000
_cell.length_c   1.000
_cell.angle_alpha   90.00
_cell.angle_beta   90.00
_cell.angle_gamma   90.00
#
_symmetry.space_group_name_H-M   'P 1'
#
loop_
_entity.id
_entity.type
_entity.pdbx_description
1 polymer ?
#
loop_
_entity_poly.entity_id
_entity_poly.type
_entity_poly.pdbx_seq_one_letter_code
_entity_poly.pdbx_strand_id
1 'polypeptide(L)' 'MISCEEAATLCNKTQYKETTFFERLKLKFHLLVCKTCAKFSKQNTQFTTLCYKANLQSLTEQEKVEMKNAIRG' A
#
# COMPACT_ATOMS: atom_id res chain seq x y z
N MET A 1 12.58 15.79 -11.31
CA MET A 1 12.52 14.33 -11.03
C MET A 1 12.52 14.17 -9.52
N ILE A 2 11.63 13.33 -8.96
CA ILE A 2 11.57 13.07 -7.51
C ILE A 2 12.71 12.14 -7.07
N SER A 3 13.08 12.15 -5.79
CA SER A 3 14.09 11.22 -5.25
C SER A 3 13.55 9.78 -5.19
N CYS A 4 14.43 8.78 -5.08
CA CYS A 4 13.99 7.38 -4.93
C CYS A 4 13.23 7.15 -3.61
N GLU A 5 13.59 7.87 -2.54
CA GLU A 5 12.92 7.82 -1.24
C GLU A 5 11.50 8.42 -1.32
N GLU A 6 11.37 9.57 -1.99
CA GLU A 6 10.07 10.18 -2.27
C GLU A 6 9.23 9.25 -3.17
N ALA A 7 9.84 8.63 -4.19
CA ALA A 7 9.17 7.67 -5.07
C ALA A 7 8.68 6.44 -4.30
N ALA A 8 9.44 5.92 -3.34
CA ALA A 8 9.03 4.81 -2.48
C ALA A 8 7.82 5.20 -1.62
N THR A 9 7.85 6.38 -1.01
CA THR A 9 6.74 6.92 -0.23
C THR A 9 5.49 7.11 -1.08
N LEU A 10 5.61 7.70 -2.27
CA LEU A 10 4.50 7.88 -3.20
C LEU A 10 3.97 6.57 -3.77
N CYS A 11 4.82 5.55 -3.97
CA CYS A 11 4.37 4.20 -4.35
C CYS A 11 3.43 3.61 -3.29
N ASN A 12 3.79 3.73 -2.00
CA ASN A 12 2.95 3.26 -0.90
C ASN A 12 1.62 4.04 -0.85
N LYS A 13 1.67 5.37 -0.89
CA LYS A 13 0.44 6.20 -0.93
C LYS A 13 -0.45 5.88 -2.13
N THR A 14 0.14 5.62 -3.30
CA THR A 14 -0.60 5.33 -4.54
C THR A 14 -1.46 4.08 -4.38
N GLN A 15 -0.93 3.07 -3.68
CA GLN A 15 -1.62 1.81 -3.40
C GLN A 15 -2.91 1.99 -2.59
N TYR A 16 -2.88 2.92 -1.61
CA TYR A 16 -4.03 3.24 -0.77
C TYR A 16 -4.89 4.38 -1.32
N LYS A 17 -4.66 4.80 -2.57
CA LYS A 17 -5.35 5.92 -3.24
C LYS A 17 -5.19 7.26 -2.51
N GLU A 18 -4.08 7.44 -1.81
CA GLU A 18 -3.78 8.65 -1.00
C GLU A 18 -2.98 9.71 -1.77
N THR A 19 -2.66 9.47 -3.04
CA THR A 19 -1.91 10.42 -3.88
C THR A 19 -2.83 11.35 -4.67
N THR A 20 -2.44 12.61 -4.76
CA THR A 20 -3.00 13.56 -5.72
C THR A 20 -2.64 13.18 -7.17
N PHE A 21 -3.36 13.77 -8.13
CA PHE A 21 -3.10 13.55 -9.56
C PHE A 21 -1.66 13.93 -9.97
N PHE A 22 -1.15 15.07 -9.48
CA PHE A 22 0.20 15.55 -9.80
C PHE A 22 1.30 14.66 -9.22
N GLU A 23 1.14 14.18 -7.99
CA GLU A 23 2.07 13.23 -7.38
C GLU A 23 2.12 11.92 -8.16
N ARG A 24 0.96 11.41 -8.58
CA ARG A 24 0.88 10.22 -9.42
C ARG A 24 1.60 10.41 -10.76
N LEU A 25 1.48 11.59 -11.38
CA LEU A 25 2.18 11.89 -12.64
C LEU A 25 3.70 11.96 -12.45
N LYS A 26 4.17 12.63 -11.40
CA LYS A 26 5.59 12.69 -11.03
C LYS A 26 6.16 11.30 -10.76
N LEU A 27 5.42 10.47 -10.03
CA LEU A 27 5.80 9.08 -9.77
C LEU A 27 5.90 8.29 -11.08
N LYS A 28 4.90 8.34 -11.95
CA LYS A 28 4.94 7.66 -13.25
C LYS A 28 6.18 8.03 -14.06
N PHE A 29 6.52 9.31 -14.13
CA PHE A 29 7.74 9.75 -14.82
C PHE A 29 9.01 9.16 -14.19
N HIS A 30 9.12 9.15 -12.86
CA HIS A 30 10.26 8.54 -12.17
C HIS A 30 10.37 7.03 -12.44
N LEU A 31 9.25 6.29 -12.44
CA LEU A 31 9.23 4.86 -12.71
C LEU A 31 9.67 4.51 -14.14
N LEU A 32 9.49 5.39 -15.12
CA LEU A 32 9.97 5.17 -16.49
C LEU A 32 11.51 5.20 -16.57
N VAL A 33 12.17 5.98 -15.71
CA VAL A 33 13.62 6.19 -15.73
C VAL A 33 14.35 5.28 -14.74
N CYS A 34 13.77 5.04 -13.56
CA CYS A 34 14.38 4.27 -12.49
C CYS A 34 13.85 2.83 -12.46
N LYS A 35 14.65 1.89 -12.98
CA LYS A 35 14.31 0.45 -13.00
C LYS A 35 14.08 -0.14 -11.61
N THR A 36 14.84 0.33 -10.61
CA THR A 36 14.69 -0.12 -9.22
C THR A 36 13.33 0.24 -8.66
N CYS A 37 12.92 1.50 -8.81
CA CYS A 37 11.60 1.95 -8.36
C CYS A 37 10.47 1.31 -9.17
N ALA A 38 10.65 1.06 -10.47
CA ALA A 38 9.69 0.31 -11.27
C ALA A 38 9.49 -1.12 -10.76
N LYS A 39 10.59 -1.82 -10.44
CA LYS A 39 10.54 -3.16 -9.84
C LYS A 39 9.85 -3.13 -8.48
N PHE A 40 10.21 -2.18 -7.62
CA PHE A 40 9.57 -2.00 -6.31
C PHE A 40 8.06 -1.77 -6.44
N SER A 41 7.64 -0.84 -7.30
CA SER A 41 6.23 -0.54 -7.55
C SER A 41 5.45 -1.78 -8.03
N LYS A 42 6.04 -2.57 -8.93
CA LYS A 42 5.46 -3.85 -9.39
C LYS A 42 5.32 -4.86 -8.26
N GLN A 43 6.36 -5.06 -7.45
CA GLN A 43 6.33 -6.00 -6.33
C GLN A 43 5.30 -5.58 -5.27
N ASN A 44 5.21 -4.28 -4.96
CA ASN A 44 4.23 -3.74 -4.01
C ASN A 44 2.78 -3.97 -4.49
N THR A 45 2.53 -3.76 -5.78
CA THR A 45 1.23 -4.03 -6.41
C THR A 45 0.88 -5.52 -6.35
N GLN A 46 1.86 -6.39 -6.61
CA GLN A 46 1.67 -7.85 -6.52
C GLN A 46 1.36 -8.28 -5.09
N PHE A 47 2.09 -7.78 -4.10
CA PHE A 47 1.83 -8.07 -2.68
C PHE A 47 0.39 -7.74 -2.28
N THR A 48 -0.06 -6.53 -2.61
CA THR A 48 -1.45 -6.09 -2.34
C THR A 48 -2.48 -6.97 -3.03
N THR A 49 -2.22 -7.33 -4.28
CA THR A 49 -3.10 -8.23 -5.04
C THR A 49 -3.19 -9.61 -4.36
N LEU A 50 -2.08 -10.12 -3.83
CA LEU A 50 -2.07 -11.37 -3.07
C LEU A 50 -2.88 -11.24 -1.77
N CYS A 51 -2.76 -10.13 -1.04
CA CYS A 51 -3.59 -9.88 0.15
C CYS A 51 -5.09 -9.90 -0.18
N TYR A 52 -5.51 -9.26 -1.28
CA TYR A 52 -6.90 -9.33 -1.71
C TYR A 52 -7.34 -10.73 -2.13
N LYS A 53 -6.48 -11.49 -2.83
CA LYS A 53 -6.77 -12.87 -3.24
C LYS A 53 -6.83 -13.84 -2.07
N ALA A 54 -6.07 -13.60 -1.00
CA ALA A 54 -6.07 -14.41 0.20
C ALA A 54 -7.38 -14.32 0.99
N ASN A 55 -8.32 -13.45 0.59
CA ASN A 55 -9.60 -13.24 1.25
C ASN A 55 -9.43 -13.05 2.77
N LEU A 56 -8.48 -12.20 3.15
CA LEU A 56 -8.14 -11.96 4.55
C LEU A 56 -9.40 -11.46 5.28
N GLN A 57 -9.88 -12.26 6.22
CA GLN A 57 -10.96 -11.86 7.10
C GLN A 57 -10.37 -11.16 8.32
N SER A 58 -10.70 -9.88 8.46
CA SER A 58 -10.40 -9.12 9.66
C SER A 58 -11.59 -9.18 10.60
N LEU A 59 -11.32 -9.29 11.90
CA LEU A 59 -12.35 -9.08 12.93
C LEU A 59 -12.99 -7.70 12.75
N THR A 60 -14.31 -7.68 12.79
CA THR A 60 -15.10 -6.46 12.97
C THR A 60 -14.78 -5.83 14.31
N GLU A 61 -15.06 -4.54 14.45
CA GLU A 61 -14.86 -3.85 15.74
C GLU A 61 -15.68 -4.49 16.87
N GLN A 62 -16.87 -5.01 16.57
CA GLN A 62 -17.69 -5.73 17.54
C GLN A 62 -17.00 -7.04 18.00
N GLU A 63 -16.53 -7.87 17.06
CA GLU A 63 -15.83 -9.12 17.39
C GLU A 63 -14.55 -8.85 18.21
N LYS A 64 -13.84 -7.75 17.93
CA LYS A 64 -12.67 -7.34 18.74
C LYS A 64 -13.05 -6.98 20.17
N VAL A 65 -14.16 -6.25 20.37
CA VAL A 65 -14.66 -5.88 21.70
C VAL A 65 -15.09 -7.11 22.48
N GLU A 66 -15.84 -8.02 21.84
CA GLU A 66 -16.27 -9.28 22.43
C GLU A 66 -15.08 -10.13 22.87
N MET A 67 -14.07 -10.29 21.99
CA MET A 67 -12.84 -11.00 22.31
C MET A 67 -12.08 -10.35 23.49
N LYS A 68 -12.00 -9.01 23.53
CA LYS A 68 -11.35 -8.28 24.62
C LYS A 68 -12.06 -8.47 25.96
N ASN A 69 -13.38 -8.51 25.96
CA ASN A 69 -14.18 -8.75 27.16
C ASN A 69 -14.00 -10.21 27.64
N ALA A 70 -13.90 -11.18 26.72
CA ALA A 70 -13.66 -12.59 27.05
C ALA A 70 -12.28 -12.83 27.71
N ILE A 71 -11.27 -12.02 27.39
CA ILE A 71 -9.92 -12.14 27.97
C ILE A 71 -9.81 -11.44 29.34
N ARG A 72 -10.69 -10.47 29.64
CA ARG A 72 -10.67 -9.65 30.87
C ARG A 72 -11.41 -10.29 32.06
N GLY A 73 -11.57 -11.62 32.05
CA GLY A 73 -12.10 -12.38 33.19
C GLY A 73 -11.31 -12.16 34.47
#